data_AF-A0A9P8JLE3-F1
#
_entry.id   AF-A0A9P8JLE3-F1
#
_cell.length_a   1.000
_cell.length_b   1.000
_cell.length_c   1.000
_cell.angle_alpha   90.00
_cell.angle_beta   90.00
_cell.angle_gamma   90.00
#
_symmetry.space_group_name_H-M   'P 1'
#
loop_
_entity.id
_entity.type
_entity.pdbx_description
1 polymer ?
#
loop_
_entity_poly.entity_id
_entity_poly.type
_entity_poly.pdbx_seq_one_letter_code
_entity_poly.pdbx_strand_id
1 'polypeptide(L)'
;VNLGNMFMRWANDRYISNLHRVINKSGKERYSVPFFYSGNPDYVIDCLPNCREEGQAPKYPPISVMDCVGGSYKASYGAAKMFKEQPKARMEVVNGAQPVLAS
;
A
#
# COMPACT_ATOMS: atom_id res chain seq x y z
N VAL A 1 -10.15 -10.15 6.32
CA VAL A 1 -9.25 -9.27 7.10
C VAL A 1 -7.96 -9.11 6.31
N ASN A 2 -7.42 -7.90 6.24
CA ASN A 2 -6.26 -7.57 5.41
C ASN A 2 -5.25 -6.79 6.24
N LEU A 3 -3.97 -6.92 5.88
CA LEU A 3 -2.88 -6.16 6.47
C LEU A 3 -2.46 -5.05 5.50
N GLY A 4 -2.17 -3.87 6.02
CA GLY A 4 -1.65 -2.74 5.24
C GLY A 4 -0.12 -2.65 5.29
N ASN A 5 0.46 -1.82 4.43
CA ASN A 5 1.91 -1.64 4.30
C ASN A 5 2.59 -1.20 5.63
N MET A 6 1.87 -0.47 6.47
CA MET A 6 2.34 -0.08 7.81
C MET A 6 2.71 -1.31 8.66
N PHE A 7 1.87 -2.34 8.66
CA PHE A 7 2.11 -3.57 9.39
C PHE A 7 3.24 -4.40 8.78
N MET A 8 3.37 -4.39 7.45
CA MET A 8 4.47 -5.06 6.75
C MET A 8 5.85 -4.53 7.19
N ARG A 9 5.96 -3.22 7.49
CA ARG A 9 7.17 -2.63 8.08
C ARG A 9 7.45 -3.15 9.49
N TRP A 10 6.45 -3.18 10.37
CA TRP A 10 6.57 -3.79 11.70
C TRP A 10 7.03 -5.25 11.61
N ALA A 11 6.46 -5.99 10.67
CA ALA A 11 6.74 -7.40 10.47
C ALA A 11 8.02 -7.70 9.68
N ASN A 12 8.78 -6.68 9.25
CA ASN A 12 9.98 -6.85 8.43
C ASN A 12 9.73 -7.71 7.15
N ASP A 13 8.56 -7.56 6.55
CA ASP A 13 7.99 -8.36 5.45
C ASP A 13 7.69 -9.83 5.77
N ARG A 14 7.72 -10.26 7.03
CA ARG A 14 7.23 -11.59 7.42
C ARG A 14 5.74 -11.76 7.09
N TYR A 15 4.99 -10.67 7.13
CA TYR A 15 3.59 -10.61 6.71
C TYR A 15 3.42 -9.59 5.59
N ILE A 16 2.82 -10.04 4.49
CA ILE A 16 2.73 -9.26 3.24
C ILE A 16 1.38 -8.55 3.11
N SER A 17 1.46 -7.26 2.77
CA SER A 17 0.31 -6.45 2.36
C SER A 17 -0.05 -6.76 0.90
N ASN A 18 -0.95 -7.72 0.71
CA ASN A 18 -1.35 -8.15 -0.64
C ASN A 18 -2.15 -7.06 -1.37
N LEU A 19 -1.82 -6.86 -2.65
CA LEU A 19 -2.62 -6.04 -3.54
C LEU A 19 -4.02 -6.66 -3.69
N HIS A 20 -5.05 -5.86 -3.42
CA HIS A 20 -6.44 -6.28 -3.56
C HIS A 20 -7.24 -5.25 -4.33
N ARG A 21 -8.16 -5.74 -5.16
CA ARG A 21 -8.97 -4.94 -6.09
C ARG A 21 -10.40 -5.46 -6.05
N VAL A 22 -11.36 -4.54 -6.11
CA VAL A 22 -12.76 -4.87 -6.28
C VAL A 22 -13.15 -4.61 -7.73
N ILE A 23 -13.66 -5.64 -8.41
CA ILE A 23 -14.34 -5.51 -9.70
C ILE A 23 -15.75 -6.04 -9.51
N ASN A 24 -16.75 -5.19 -9.75
CA ASN A 24 -18.14 -5.63 -9.76
C ASN A 24 -18.55 -6.10 -11.16
N LYS A 25 -18.77 -7.41 -11.32
CA LYS A 25 -19.19 -8.02 -12.60
C LYS A 25 -20.67 -8.44 -12.63
N SER A 26 -21.40 -8.27 -11.53
CA SER A 26 -22.75 -8.85 -11.38
C SER A 26 -23.85 -8.06 -12.07
N GLY A 27 -23.56 -6.82 -12.51
CA GLY A 27 -24.58 -5.88 -13.01
C GLY A 27 -25.51 -5.34 -11.92
N LYS A 28 -25.35 -5.75 -10.66
CA LYS A 28 -26.11 -5.28 -9.50
C LYS A 28 -25.24 -4.41 -8.62
N GLU A 29 -25.86 -3.56 -7.81
CA GLU A 29 -25.14 -2.76 -6.83
C GLU A 29 -24.40 -3.63 -5.81
N ARG A 30 -23.21 -3.18 -5.41
CA ARG A 30 -22.37 -3.84 -4.42
C ARG A 30 -21.92 -2.82 -3.40
N TYR A 31 -22.30 -3.04 -2.15
CA TYR A 31 -21.96 -2.18 -1.02
C TYR A 31 -20.85 -2.80 -0.17
N SER A 32 -20.00 -1.97 0.43
CA SER A 32 -19.01 -2.38 1.41
C SER A 32 -18.72 -1.25 2.39
N VAL A 33 -18.61 -1.58 3.67
CA VAL A 33 -18.31 -0.63 4.75
C VAL A 33 -16.99 -1.06 5.41
N PRO A 34 -15.83 -0.70 4.85
CA PRO A 34 -14.54 -1.07 5.42
C PRO A 34 -14.22 -0.22 6.66
N PHE A 35 -13.56 -0.85 7.63
CA PHE A 35 -12.96 -0.18 8.78
C PHE A 35 -11.43 -0.24 8.66
N PHE A 36 -10.78 0.88 8.90
CA PHE A 36 -9.32 1.00 8.86
C PHE A 36 -8.83 1.56 10.20
N TYR A 37 -7.78 0.94 10.75
CA TYR A 37 -7.18 1.35 12.01
C TYR A 37 -5.66 1.46 11.85
N SER A 38 -5.10 2.60 12.29
CA SER A 38 -3.66 2.88 12.20
C SER A 38 -3.02 3.20 13.54
N GLY A 39 -3.80 3.41 14.60
CA GLY A 39 -3.29 3.71 15.95
C GLY A 39 -2.89 5.17 16.15
N ASN A 40 -2.06 5.40 17.17
CA ASN A 40 -1.59 6.73 17.57
C ASN A 40 -0.66 7.34 16.48
N PRO A 41 -0.97 8.53 15.92
CA PRO A 41 -0.16 9.19 14.90
C PRO A 41 1.33 9.39 15.26
N ASP A 42 1.62 9.64 16.54
CA ASP A 42 2.98 9.92 17.03
C ASP A 42 3.78 8.65 17.33
N TYR A 43 3.14 7.47 17.30
CA TYR A 43 3.84 6.23 17.57
C TYR A 43 4.86 5.92 16.47
N VAL A 44 6.05 5.50 16.87
CA VAL A 44 7.13 5.14 15.94
C VAL A 44 7.00 3.69 15.52
N ILE A 45 6.88 3.48 14.22
CA ILE A 45 6.93 2.17 13.57
C ILE A 45 8.39 1.81 13.34
N ASP A 46 8.87 0.83 14.08
CA ASP A 46 10.16 0.15 13.87
C ASP A 46 9.96 -1.37 13.90
N CYS A 47 10.85 -2.13 13.27
CA CYS A 47 10.76 -3.58 13.19
C CYS A 47 10.56 -4.21 14.57
N LEU A 48 9.53 -5.05 14.69
CA LEU A 48 9.25 -5.75 15.94
C LEU A 48 10.39 -6.73 16.27
N PRO A 49 10.74 -6.93 17.55
CA PRO A 49 11.88 -7.75 17.95
C PRO A 49 11.82 -9.20 17.44
N ASN A 50 10.61 -9.79 17.36
CA ASN A 50 10.37 -11.16 16.90
C ASN A 50 10.15 -11.28 15.38
N CYS A 51 10.34 -10.19 14.64
CA CYS A 51 10.15 -10.14 13.19
C CYS A 51 11.49 -10.00 12.44
N ARG A 52 12.61 -10.14 13.13
CA ARG A 52 13.95 -10.22 12.54
C ARG A 52 14.78 -11.24 13.32
N GLU A 53 15.79 -11.81 12.66
CA GLU A 53 16.75 -12.69 13.33
C GLU A 53 17.65 -11.88 14.28
N GLU A 54 18.23 -12.55 15.27
CA GLU A 54 19.18 -11.91 16.17
C GLU A 54 20.41 -11.39 15.39
N GLY A 55 20.80 -10.14 15.65
CA GLY A 55 21.88 -9.46 14.91
C GLY A 55 21.49 -8.95 13.51
N GLN A 56 20.30 -9.24 13.00
CA GLN A 56 19.84 -8.70 11.72
C GLN A 56 19.39 -7.24 11.86
N ALA A 57 19.81 -6.38 10.95
CA ALA A 57 19.32 -5.01 10.87
C ALA A 57 17.85 -4.96 10.39
N PRO A 58 17.03 -4.00 10.86
CA PRO A 58 15.71 -3.74 10.27
C PRO A 58 15.82 -3.40 8.78
N LYS A 59 14.90 -3.89 7.94
CA LYS A 59 14.86 -3.55 6.51
C LYS A 59 14.45 -2.11 6.23
N TYR A 60 13.72 -1.50 7.16
CA TYR A 60 13.14 -0.17 7.01
C TYR A 60 13.60 0.74 8.14
N PRO A 61 13.91 2.01 7.87
CA PRO A 61 14.16 2.98 8.94
C PRO A 61 12.88 3.23 9.75
N PRO A 62 13.02 3.61 11.04
CA PRO A 62 11.88 4.03 11.86
C PRO A 62 11.11 5.18 11.22
N ILE A 63 9.78 5.18 11.37
CA ILE A 63 8.89 6.21 10.83
C ILE A 63 7.66 6.38 11.73
N SER A 64 7.13 7.59 11.88
CA SER A 64 5.88 7.79 12.63
C SER A 64 4.69 7.14 11.91
N VAL A 65 3.63 6.77 12.65
CA VAL A 65 2.35 6.35 12.05
C VAL A 65 1.82 7.41 11.10
N MET A 66 1.84 8.68 11.52
CA MET A 66 1.38 9.80 10.71
C MET A 66 2.09 9.88 9.37
N ASP A 67 3.42 9.78 9.35
CA ASP A 67 4.21 9.88 8.12
C ASP A 67 4.04 8.64 7.23
N CYS A 68 3.97 7.44 7.82
CA CYS A 68 3.79 6.20 7.07
C CYS A 68 2.43 6.16 6.37
N VAL A 69 1.36 6.49 7.10
CA VAL A 69 -0.01 6.50 6.56
C VAL A 69 -0.23 7.70 5.65
N GLY A 70 0.24 8.88 6.05
CA GLY A 70 0.19 10.10 5.24
C GLY A 70 0.95 9.94 3.91
N GLY A 71 2.12 9.30 3.92
CA GLY A 71 2.85 8.94 2.72
C GLY A 71 2.07 8.00 1.80
N SER A 72 1.39 7.00 2.37
CA SER A 72 0.54 6.07 1.63
C SER A 72 -0.66 6.78 0.98
N TYR A 73 -1.27 7.74 1.66
CA TYR A 73 -2.33 8.58 1.09
C TYR A 73 -1.83 9.47 -0.04
N LYS A 74 -0.69 10.15 0.15
CA LYS A 74 -0.05 10.98 -0.89
C LYS A 74 0.24 10.18 -2.15
N ALA A 75 0.79 8.97 -2.01
CA ALA A 75 1.04 8.08 -3.15
C ALA A 75 -0.26 7.66 -3.85
N SER A 76 -1.26 7.23 -3.09
CA SER A 76 -2.52 6.69 -3.64
C SER A 76 -3.35 7.77 -4.34
N TYR A 77 -3.60 8.90 -3.68
CA TYR A 77 -4.37 10.00 -4.26
C TYR A 77 -3.56 10.81 -5.28
N GLY A 78 -2.24 10.90 -5.11
CA GLY A 78 -1.34 11.49 -6.09
C GLY A 78 -1.37 10.74 -7.42
N ALA A 79 -1.26 9.40 -7.39
CA ALA A 79 -1.37 8.57 -8.59
C ALA A 79 -2.73 8.74 -9.28
N ALA A 80 -3.82 8.79 -8.52
CA ALA A 80 -5.15 9.03 -9.06
C ALA A 80 -5.29 10.41 -9.73
N LYS A 81 -4.64 11.45 -9.18
CA LYS A 81 -4.60 12.79 -9.76
C LYS A 81 -3.82 12.80 -11.08
N MET A 82 -2.61 12.24 -11.09
CA MET A 82 -1.78 12.14 -12.29
C MET A 82 -2.49 11.40 -13.43
N PHE A 83 -3.18 10.31 -13.11
CA PHE A 83 -3.96 9.53 -14.08
C PHE A 83 -5.10 10.35 -14.72
N LYS A 84 -5.76 11.24 -13.96
CA LYS A 84 -6.83 12.10 -14.48
C LYS A 84 -6.27 13.23 -15.35
N GLU A 85 -5.10 13.75 -15.01
CA GLU A 85 -4.49 14.92 -15.65
C GLU A 85 -3.71 14.57 -16.94
N GLN A 86 -3.29 13.31 -17.12
CA GLN A 86 -2.54 12.86 -18.30
C GLN A 86 -3.33 11.84 -19.16
N PRO A 87 -4.27 12.29 -20.01
CA PRO A 87 -5.09 11.38 -20.82
C PRO A 87 -4.33 10.61 -21.91
N LYS A 88 -3.10 11.01 -22.29
CA LYS A 88 -2.33 10.36 -23.37
C LYS A 88 -1.86 8.93 -23.05
N ALA A 89 -1.65 8.58 -21.79
CA ALA A 89 -1.30 7.21 -21.39
C ALA A 89 -2.48 6.22 -21.48
N ARG A 90 -3.71 6.73 -21.66
CA ARG A 90 -4.94 5.92 -21.74
C ARG A 90 -5.05 5.12 -23.04
N MET A 91 -4.47 5.59 -24.16
CA MET A 91 -4.57 4.90 -25.45
C MET A 91 -3.51 3.81 -25.65
N GLU A 92 -2.34 3.93 -25.04
CA GLU A 92 -1.25 2.94 -25.20
C GLU A 92 -1.47 1.71 -24.33
N VAL A 93 -1.87 1.87 -23.05
CA VAL A 93 -2.08 0.75 -22.12
C VAL A 93 -3.28 -0.13 -22.52
N VAL A 94 -4.26 0.42 -23.24
CA VAL A 94 -5.45 -0.31 -23.68
C VAL A 94 -5.21 -1.12 -24.96
N ASN A 95 -4.19 -0.75 -25.76
CA ASN A 95 -3.97 -1.34 -27.09
C ASN A 95 -2.69 -2.20 -27.23
N GLY A 96 -1.83 -2.33 -26.21
CA GLY A 96 -0.71 -3.27 -26.33
C GLY A 96 0.25 -3.27 -25.15
N ALA A 97 0.51 -4.46 -24.62
CA ALA A 97 1.58 -4.84 -23.69
C ALA A 97 1.66 -4.09 -22.35
N GLN A 98 1.42 -4.81 -21.25
CA GLN A 98 1.88 -4.37 -19.94
C GLN A 98 3.41 -4.25 -19.97
N PRO A 99 4.00 -3.09 -19.61
CA PRO A 99 5.43 -3.04 -19.36
C PRO A 99 5.70 -3.81 -18.06
N VAL A 100 6.44 -4.91 -18.18
CA VAL A 100 7.18 -5.49 -17.05
C VAL A 100 8.17 -4.44 -16.58
N LEU A 101 7.92 -3.86 -15.40
CA LEU A 101 8.94 -3.11 -14.68
C LEU A 101 9.93 -4.13 -14.13
N ALA A 102 11.01 -4.35 -14.88
CA ALA A 102 12.19 -5.02 -14.39
C ALA A 102 12.84 -4.16 -13.29
N SER A 103 13.18 -4.82 -12.17
CA SER A 103 14.19 -4.36 -11.22
C SER A 103 15.57 -4.35 -11.85
#